data_AF-A0A315A3I0-F1
#
_entry.id   AF-A0A315A3I0-F1
#
_cell.length_a   1.000
_cell.length_b   1.000
_cell.length_c   1.000
_cell.angle_alpha   90.00
_cell.angle_beta   90.00
_cell.angle_gamma   90.00
#
_symmetry.space_group_name_H-M   'P 1'
#
loop_
_entity.id
_entity.type
_entity.pdbx_description
1 polymer ?
#
loop_
_entity_poly.entity_id
_entity_poly.type
_entity_poly.pdbx_seq_one_letter_code
_entity_poly.pdbx_strand_id
1 'polypeptide(L)'
;MALSLVWALLTFINPSASIDNIITWSTGGCGPDLGSDQSKPTFYDDPNLNYAFGEEPMKDWDLKRKEWLKLHPSFAASEEKVLLVTGSQPNVCKNPVGDHLQLMLFKNKVDYCRIHGHVIFYNNVLLNQKGTGS
;
A
#
# COMPACT_ATOMS: atom_id res chain seq x y z
N MET A 1 31.65 -37.48 4.82
CA MET A 1 31.34 -36.19 4.16
C MET A 1 30.54 -36.34 2.85
N ALA A 2 30.63 -37.44 2.10
CA ALA A 2 29.83 -37.63 0.88
C ALA A 2 28.32 -37.89 1.13
N LEU A 3 27.96 -38.62 2.20
CA LEU A 3 26.56 -38.94 2.54
C LEU A 3 25.72 -37.69 2.89
N SER A 4 26.33 -36.65 3.46
CA SER A 4 25.63 -35.41 3.83
C SER A 4 25.26 -34.56 2.61
N LEU A 5 26.08 -34.59 1.55
CA LEU A 5 25.82 -33.86 0.30
C LEU A 5 24.74 -34.56 -0.53
N VAL A 6 24.71 -35.89 -0.54
CA VAL A 6 23.66 -36.66 -1.24
C VAL A 6 22.30 -36.43 -0.58
N TRP A 7 22.23 -36.35 0.76
CA TRP A 7 20.97 -36.07 1.45
C TRP A 7 20.47 -34.63 1.19
N ALA A 8 21.39 -33.65 1.15
CA ALA A 8 21.05 -32.27 0.79
C ALA A 8 20.57 -32.16 -0.67
N LEU A 9 21.15 -32.92 -1.61
CA LEU A 9 20.67 -32.95 -3.00
C LEU A 9 19.30 -33.64 -3.13
N LEU A 10 19.01 -34.67 -2.34
CA LEU A 10 17.72 -35.36 -2.36
C LEU A 10 16.57 -34.47 -1.83
N THR A 11 16.85 -33.49 -0.97
CA THR A 11 15.84 -32.49 -0.58
C THR A 11 15.50 -31.48 -1.69
N PHE A 12 16.36 -31.31 -2.70
CA PHE A 12 16.06 -30.46 -3.87
C PHE A 12 15.23 -31.17 -4.95
N ILE A 13 15.23 -32.51 -4.99
CA ILE A 13 14.58 -33.31 -6.04
C ILE A 13 13.18 -33.78 -5.63
N ASN A 14 12.75 -33.54 -4.38
CA ASN A 14 11.44 -33.96 -3.88
C ASN A 14 10.51 -32.76 -3.63
N PRO A 15 9.80 -32.24 -4.65
CA PRO A 15 8.88 -31.11 -4.50
C PRO A 15 7.53 -31.55 -3.91
N SER A 16 7.50 -32.57 -3.05
CA SER A 16 6.26 -33.04 -2.42
C SER A 16 5.97 -32.39 -1.08
N ALA A 17 6.82 -31.45 -0.62
CA ALA A 17 6.39 -30.50 0.39
C ALA A 17 5.47 -29.50 -0.32
N SER A 18 4.18 -29.82 -0.35
CA SER A 18 3.06 -28.99 -0.78
C SER A 18 3.29 -27.52 -0.36
N ILE A 19 3.84 -26.73 -1.28
CA ILE A 19 3.95 -25.28 -1.17
C ILE A 19 2.54 -24.68 -1.05
N ASP A 20 1.53 -25.42 -1.53
CA ASP A 20 0.10 -25.07 -1.44
C ASP A 20 -0.37 -24.84 0.00
N ASN A 21 0.26 -25.48 1.01
CA ASN A 21 -0.11 -25.32 2.42
C ASN A 21 0.64 -24.18 3.15
N ILE A 22 1.71 -23.64 2.57
CA ILE A 22 2.47 -22.52 3.19
C ILE A 22 1.76 -21.18 2.92
N ILE A 23 0.94 -21.12 1.88
CA ILE A 23 0.16 -19.96 1.50
C ILE A 23 -1.33 -20.34 1.48
N THR A 24 -1.86 -20.79 2.61
CA THR A 24 -3.29 -20.57 2.87
C THR A 24 -3.47 -19.07 3.10
N TRP A 25 -3.41 -18.28 2.03
CA TRP A 25 -3.96 -16.93 2.08
C TRP A 25 -5.43 -17.11 2.43
N SER A 26 -5.81 -16.61 3.61
CA SER A 26 -7.21 -16.45 3.97
C SER A 26 -7.88 -15.80 2.77
N THR A 27 -8.81 -16.49 2.12
CA THR A 27 -9.63 -15.96 1.03
C THR A 27 -10.66 -14.95 1.55
N GLY A 28 -10.34 -14.26 2.65
CA GLY A 28 -10.99 -13.00 2.98
C GLY A 28 -10.54 -12.01 1.93
N GLY A 29 -11.47 -11.56 1.09
CA GLY A 29 -11.20 -10.62 0.02
C GLY A 29 -10.32 -9.46 0.51
N CYS A 30 -9.25 -9.18 -0.22
CA CYS A 30 -8.35 -8.09 0.10
C CYS A 30 -9.04 -6.76 -0.27
N GLY A 31 -9.93 -6.27 0.58
CA GLY A 31 -10.66 -5.01 0.37
C GLY A 31 -11.97 -4.92 1.15
N PRO A 32 -12.52 -3.72 1.32
CA PRO A 32 -13.84 -3.53 1.90
C PRO A 32 -14.93 -4.08 0.98
N ASP A 33 -15.97 -4.69 1.56
CA ASP A 33 -17.16 -5.11 0.82
C ASP A 33 -18.00 -3.87 0.45
N LEU A 34 -17.94 -3.48 -0.82
CA LEU A 34 -18.61 -2.31 -1.36
C LEU A 34 -20.12 -2.49 -1.53
N GLY A 35 -20.68 -3.68 -1.32
CA GLY A 35 -22.10 -3.98 -1.56
C GLY A 35 -23.08 -3.15 -0.70
N SER A 36 -22.58 -2.52 0.38
CA SER A 36 -23.36 -1.64 1.26
C SER A 36 -23.26 -0.15 0.91
N ASP A 37 -22.44 0.22 -0.07
CA ASP A 37 -22.19 1.62 -0.42
C ASP A 37 -23.26 2.19 -1.38
N GLN A 38 -23.61 3.45 -1.20
CA GLN A 38 -24.60 4.15 -2.02
C GLN A 38 -23.92 4.84 -3.20
N SER A 39 -24.40 4.57 -4.42
CA SER A 39 -23.93 5.21 -5.67
C SER A 39 -24.47 6.63 -5.87
N LYS A 40 -24.47 7.46 -4.82
CA LYS A 40 -24.90 8.87 -4.89
C LYS A 40 -23.72 9.76 -5.25
N PRO A 41 -23.94 10.83 -6.03
CA PRO A 41 -22.88 11.79 -6.33
C PRO A 41 -22.36 12.41 -5.04
N THR A 42 -21.05 12.55 -4.98
CA THR A 42 -20.29 13.15 -3.87
C THR A 42 -19.60 14.41 -4.37
N PHE A 43 -18.94 15.15 -3.47
CA PHE A 43 -18.19 16.33 -3.89
C PHE A 43 -17.02 15.97 -4.85
N TYR A 44 -16.55 14.71 -4.89
CA TYR A 44 -15.55 14.24 -5.85
C TYR A 44 -16.06 14.21 -7.29
N ASP A 45 -17.38 14.24 -7.50
CA ASP A 45 -18.02 14.25 -8.82
C ASP A 45 -18.24 15.67 -9.36
N ASP A 46 -17.84 16.71 -8.60
CA ASP A 46 -17.94 18.10 -9.04
C ASP A 46 -16.86 18.42 -10.10
N PRO A 47 -17.24 18.81 -11.33
CA PRO A 47 -16.27 19.15 -12.38
C PRO A 47 -15.44 20.40 -12.06
N ASN A 48 -15.87 21.22 -11.09
CA ASN A 48 -15.14 22.41 -10.66
C ASN A 48 -14.17 22.14 -9.50
N LEU A 49 -14.09 20.91 -9.01
CA LEU A 49 -13.21 20.54 -7.91
C LEU A 49 -11.73 20.67 -8.33
N ASN A 50 -10.98 21.50 -7.62
CA ASN A 50 -9.56 21.72 -7.85
C ASN A 50 -8.73 21.32 -6.61
N TYR A 51 -7.64 20.60 -6.83
CA TYR A 51 -6.67 20.19 -5.81
C TYR A 51 -5.36 20.99 -5.86
N ALA A 52 -5.30 22.06 -6.67
CA ALA A 52 -4.14 22.90 -6.82
C ALA A 52 -3.77 23.57 -5.49
N PHE A 53 -2.50 23.42 -5.11
CA PHE A 53 -1.96 24.08 -3.92
C PHE A 53 -1.80 25.59 -4.19
N GLY A 54 -2.50 26.42 -3.41
CA GLY A 54 -2.23 27.86 -3.30
C GLY A 54 -3.16 28.83 -4.05
N GLU A 55 -4.19 28.34 -4.75
CA GLU A 55 -5.22 29.22 -5.35
C GLU A 55 -6.36 29.45 -4.36
N GLU A 56 -7.25 28.47 -4.22
CA GLU A 56 -8.33 28.48 -3.23
C GLU A 56 -8.18 27.31 -2.26
N PRO A 57 -8.21 27.55 -0.94
CA PRO A 57 -8.15 26.48 0.03
C PRO A 57 -9.44 25.64 -0.01
N MET A 58 -9.30 24.33 0.11
CA MET A 58 -10.43 23.42 0.29
C MET A 58 -11.23 23.82 1.53
N LYS A 59 -12.46 24.28 1.33
CA LYS A 59 -13.39 24.62 2.41
C LYS A 59 -14.17 23.39 2.89
N ASP A 60 -14.49 23.38 4.17
CA ASP A 60 -15.40 22.42 4.81
C ASP A 60 -15.03 20.94 4.60
N TRP A 61 -13.72 20.64 4.59
CA TRP A 61 -13.20 19.29 4.38
C TRP A 61 -13.79 18.25 5.33
N ASP A 62 -13.92 18.59 6.62
CA ASP A 62 -14.45 17.67 7.62
C ASP A 62 -15.92 17.31 7.36
N LEU A 63 -16.72 18.28 6.91
CA LEU A 63 -18.12 18.06 6.53
C LEU A 63 -18.20 17.16 5.29
N LYS A 64 -17.44 17.48 4.25
CA LYS A 64 -17.34 16.69 3.01
C LYS A 64 -16.91 15.25 3.29
N ARG A 65 -15.90 15.06 4.14
CA ARG A 65 -15.43 13.73 4.56
C ARG A 65 -16.52 12.96 5.33
N LYS A 66 -17.23 13.62 6.24
CA LYS A 66 -18.33 13.02 7.00
C LYS A 66 -19.48 12.58 6.10
N GLU A 67 -19.86 13.41 5.12
CA GLU A 67 -20.90 13.08 4.15
C GLU A 67 -20.49 11.92 3.25
N TRP A 68 -19.24 11.92 2.77
CA TRP A 68 -18.71 10.80 1.98
C TRP A 68 -18.75 9.48 2.76
N LEU A 69 -18.36 9.48 4.04
CA LEU A 69 -18.39 8.28 4.89
C LEU A 69 -19.81 7.78 5.19
N LYS A 70 -20.83 8.65 5.22
CA LYS A 70 -22.23 8.22 5.36
C LYS A 70 -22.72 7.44 4.14
N LEU A 71 -22.21 7.78 2.96
CA LEU A 71 -22.54 7.10 1.70
C LEU A 71 -21.73 5.81 1.50
N HIS A 72 -20.58 5.69 2.16
CA HIS A 72 -19.65 4.58 2.02
C HIS A 72 -19.42 3.85 3.36
N PRO A 73 -20.45 3.18 3.94
CA PRO A 73 -20.34 2.46 5.20
C PRO A 73 -19.26 1.37 5.18
N SER A 74 -18.93 0.79 4.03
CA SER A 74 -17.82 -0.17 3.87
C SER A 74 -16.47 0.42 4.32
N PHE A 75 -16.32 1.75 4.20
CA PHE A 75 -15.15 2.49 4.63
C PHE A 75 -15.27 3.05 6.05
N ALA A 76 -16.49 3.19 6.58
CA ALA A 76 -16.76 3.74 7.90
C ALA A 76 -16.61 2.71 9.04
N ALA A 77 -16.72 1.42 8.73
CA ALA A 77 -16.89 0.35 9.73
C ALA A 77 -15.61 -0.13 10.45
N SER A 78 -14.40 0.37 10.12
CA SER A 78 -13.20 -0.12 10.80
C SER A 78 -12.65 0.83 11.86
N GLU A 79 -11.94 0.24 12.81
CA GLU A 79 -10.93 0.86 13.67
C GLU A 79 -10.03 1.82 12.89
N GLU A 80 -9.34 2.72 13.60
CA GLU A 80 -8.42 3.71 13.06
C GLU A 80 -7.59 3.18 11.86
N LYS A 81 -7.93 3.65 10.65
CA LYS A 81 -7.26 3.24 9.41
C LYS A 81 -5.97 4.03 9.22
N VAL A 82 -4.84 3.37 9.40
CA VAL A 82 -3.52 3.97 9.17
C VAL A 82 -3.00 3.60 7.77
N LEU A 83 -2.68 4.64 6.99
CA LEU A 83 -1.98 4.53 5.70
C LEU A 83 -0.54 5.05 5.86
N LEU A 84 0.44 4.16 5.80
CA LEU A 84 1.84 4.53 5.73
C LEU A 84 2.18 5.02 4.32
N VAL A 85 2.56 6.27 4.17
CA VAL A 85 3.03 6.83 2.91
C VAL A 85 4.55 6.96 2.94
N THR A 86 5.21 6.39 1.94
CA THR A 86 6.67 6.49 1.77
C THR A 86 7.00 6.57 0.29
N GLY A 87 8.27 6.77 -0.07
CA GLY A 87 8.65 6.91 -1.46
C GLY A 87 10.14 7.17 -1.67
N SER A 88 10.52 7.25 -2.94
CA SER A 88 11.86 7.60 -3.40
C SER A 88 11.78 8.43 -4.67
N GLN A 89 12.92 8.94 -5.11
CA GLN A 89 13.04 9.56 -6.42
C GLN A 89 12.80 8.51 -7.54
N PRO A 90 12.26 8.91 -8.71
CA PRO A 90 11.98 7.99 -9.81
C PRO A 90 13.23 7.35 -10.42
N ASN A 91 14.37 8.04 -10.32
CA ASN A 91 15.62 7.65 -10.95
C ASN A 91 16.48 6.81 -10.01
N VAL A 92 17.26 5.90 -10.61
CA VAL A 92 18.30 5.10 -9.95
C VAL A 92 19.18 6.00 -9.07
N CYS A 93 19.51 5.54 -7.86
CA CYS A 93 20.42 6.27 -6.98
C CYS A 93 21.78 6.53 -7.66
N LYS A 94 22.33 7.74 -7.49
CA LYS A 94 23.69 8.06 -7.96
C LYS A 94 24.75 7.17 -7.29
N ASN A 95 24.54 6.83 -6.02
CA ASN A 95 25.37 5.86 -5.32
C ASN A 95 24.87 4.44 -5.62
N PRO A 96 25.71 3.52 -6.13
CA PRO A 96 25.30 2.17 -6.50
C PRO A 96 24.74 1.34 -5.34
N VAL A 97 25.05 1.68 -4.09
CA VAL A 97 24.50 0.99 -2.90
C VAL A 97 23.11 1.51 -2.52
N GLY A 98 22.72 2.69 -3.02
CA GLY A 98 21.51 3.39 -2.60
C GLY A 98 20.22 2.60 -2.84
N ASP A 99 20.06 2.00 -4.01
CA ASP A 99 18.85 1.24 -4.35
C ASP A 99 18.70 -0.02 -3.50
N HIS A 100 19.81 -0.65 -3.12
CA HIS A 100 19.80 -1.79 -2.21
C HIS A 100 19.30 -1.38 -0.82
N LEU A 101 19.74 -0.21 -0.33
CA LEU A 101 19.26 0.34 0.95
C LEU A 101 17.79 0.73 0.88
N GLN A 102 17.32 1.29 -0.25
CA GLN A 102 15.90 1.59 -0.45
C GLN A 102 15.04 0.32 -0.43
N LEU A 103 15.50 -0.76 -1.08
CA LEU A 103 14.83 -2.05 -1.06
C LEU A 103 14.74 -2.63 0.36
N MET A 104 15.84 -2.57 1.12
CA MET A 104 15.85 -3.00 2.52
C MET A 104 14.88 -2.17 3.37
N LEU A 105 14.87 -0.85 3.20
CA LEU A 105 13.96 0.03 3.94
C LEU A 105 12.50 -0.26 3.59
N PHE A 106 12.19 -0.49 2.31
CA PHE A 106 10.85 -0.84 1.87
C PHE A 106 10.39 -2.16 2.49
N LYS A 107 11.24 -3.19 2.47
CA LYS A 107 10.96 -4.48 3.13
C LYS A 107 10.62 -4.29 4.61
N ASN A 108 11.42 -3.51 5.34
CA ASN A 108 11.17 -3.23 6.76
C ASN A 108 9.79 -2.59 6.99
N LYS A 109 9.41 -1.62 6.14
CA LYS A 109 8.11 -0.95 6.24
C LYS A 109 6.95 -1.87 5.89
N VAL A 110 7.08 -2.69 4.85
CA VAL A 110 6.06 -3.69 4.47
C VAL A 110 5.88 -4.72 5.59
N ASP A 111 6.97 -5.22 6.16
CA ASP A 111 6.91 -6.17 7.27
C ASP A 111 6.25 -5.55 8.51
N TYR A 112 6.58 -4.30 8.84
CA TYR A 112 5.93 -3.55 9.92
C TYR A 112 4.43 -3.39 9.66
N CYS A 113 4.04 -2.88 8.49
CA CYS A 113 2.64 -2.70 8.12
C CYS A 113 1.85 -4.00 8.18
N ARG A 114 2.43 -5.11 7.74
CA ARG A 114 1.81 -6.43 7.81
C ARG A 114 1.55 -6.89 9.25
N ILE A 115 2.50 -6.69 10.16
CA ILE A 115 2.36 -7.09 11.57
C ILE A 115 1.31 -6.22 12.30
N HIS A 116 1.21 -4.94 11.94
CA HIS A 116 0.33 -3.98 12.59
C HIS A 116 -1.01 -3.74 11.86
N GLY A 117 -1.27 -4.43 10.76
CA GLY A 117 -2.51 -4.27 9.99
C GLY A 117 -2.65 -2.90 9.30
N HIS A 118 -1.55 -2.24 8.98
CA HIS A 118 -1.54 -0.96 8.28
C HIS A 118 -1.44 -1.16 6.76
N VAL A 119 -2.01 -0.23 6.00
CA VAL A 119 -1.84 -0.16 4.55
C VAL A 119 -0.59 0.66 4.24
N ILE A 120 0.13 0.32 3.17
CA ILE A 120 1.31 1.07 2.72
C ILE A 120 1.12 1.55 1.28
N PHE A 121 1.52 2.81 1.01
CA PHE A 121 1.61 3.39 -0.32
C PHE A 121 3.04 3.86 -0.58
N TYR A 122 3.62 3.42 -1.68
CA TYR A 122 4.98 3.78 -2.11
C TYR A 122 4.91 4.67 -3.34
N ASN A 123 5.31 5.93 -3.22
CA ASN A 123 5.37 6.87 -4.33
C ASN A 123 6.78 6.92 -4.93
N ASN A 124 6.89 6.74 -6.24
CA ASN A 124 8.13 6.98 -6.99
C ASN A 124 7.94 8.03 -8.11
N VAL A 125 6.83 8.78 -8.09
CA VAL A 125 6.49 9.76 -9.12
C VAL A 125 6.56 11.19 -8.55
N LEU A 126 7.08 12.11 -9.37
CA LEU A 126 7.03 13.54 -9.07
C LEU A 126 5.66 14.11 -9.42
N LEU A 127 4.85 14.41 -8.41
CA LEU A 127 3.50 14.95 -8.60
C LEU A 127 3.49 16.45 -8.97
N ASN A 128 4.51 17.20 -8.54
CA ASN A 128 4.64 18.63 -8.81
C ASN A 128 6.11 19.03 -8.87
N GLN A 129 6.51 19.75 -9.92
CA GLN A 129 7.87 20.27 -10.10
C GLN A 129 8.31 21.24 -9.00
N LYS A 130 7.38 21.94 -8.35
CA LYS A 130 7.71 22.85 -7.24
C LYS A 130 7.97 22.12 -5.92
N GLY A 131 7.57 20.84 -5.83
CA GLY A 131 7.70 20.01 -4.64
C GLY A 131 8.88 19.03 -4.71
N THR A 132 9.92 19.33 -5.48
CA THR A 132 11.12 18.49 -5.54
C THR A 132 11.81 18.49 -4.18
N GLY A 133 12.02 17.30 -3.61
CA GLY A 133 12.90 17.13 -2.45
C GLY A 133 14.31 17.58 -2.79
N SER A 134 14.97 18.23 -1.82
CA SER A 134 16.33 18.78 -1.93
C SER A 134 17.40 17.71 -2.18
#